data_AF-A0A0A9AZY3-F1
#
_entry.id   AF-A0A0A9AZY3-F1
#
_cell.length_a   1.000
_cell.length_b   1.000
_cell.length_c   1.000
_cell.angle_alpha   90.00
_cell.angle_beta   90.00
_cell.angle_gamma   90.00
#
_symmetry.space_group_name_H-M   'P 1'
#
loop_
_entity.id
_entity.type
_entity.pdbx_description
1 polymer ?
#
loop_
_entity_poly.entity_id
_entity_poly.type
_entity_poly.pdbx_seq_one_letter_code
_entity_poly.pdbx_strand_id
1 'polypeptide(L)'
;MYNGVRLKIPRGSGTSGHVQASKFLVKPRASSSGASGLPGPEMWRPNKDILEHDRKRQVELRLLVLRDALGEQGYTEGEIEERVEAARKDAELEAAAAAEEGRPPLPGEGLADTQSHHVVAWKKNQLETLRAALRLDAEDVQKKGMQKGM
;
A
#
# COMPACT_ATOMS: atom_id res chain seq x y z
N MET A 1 46.59 -9.72 8.69
CA MET A 1 45.87 -10.31 7.54
C MET A 1 44.73 -9.37 7.16
N TYR A 2 44.53 -9.11 5.86
CA TYR A 2 43.46 -8.21 5.40
C TYR A 2 42.11 -8.94 5.45
N ASN A 3 41.29 -8.59 6.43
CA ASN A 3 39.91 -9.08 6.65
C ASN A 3 39.73 -10.62 6.52
N GLY A 4 40.76 -11.41 6.81
CA GLY A 4 40.73 -12.88 6.70
C GLY A 4 40.69 -13.46 5.27
N VAL A 5 40.71 -12.63 4.21
CA VAL A 5 40.50 -13.09 2.81
C VAL A 5 41.81 -13.44 2.08
N ARG A 6 42.96 -12.93 2.55
CA ARG A 6 44.25 -13.10 1.85
C ARG A 6 44.98 -14.38 2.21
N LEU A 7 45.85 -14.83 1.31
CA LEU A 7 46.81 -15.90 1.57
C LEU A 7 47.68 -15.58 2.79
N LYS A 8 47.89 -16.58 3.66
CA LYS A 8 48.68 -16.43 4.89
C LYS A 8 50.16 -16.17 4.59
N ILE A 9 50.71 -16.85 3.58
CA ILE A 9 52.09 -16.71 3.09
C ILE A 9 52.06 -16.85 1.55
N PRO A 10 52.64 -15.94 0.76
CA PRO A 10 52.68 -16.04 -0.71
C PRO A 10 53.60 -17.17 -1.23
N ARG A 11 54.63 -17.49 -0.45
CA ARG A 11 55.62 -18.54 -0.78
C ARG A 11 54.96 -19.93 -0.73
N GLY A 12 55.14 -20.71 -1.79
CA GLY A 12 54.50 -22.02 -1.95
C GLY A 12 53.16 -21.99 -2.68
N SER A 13 52.54 -20.81 -2.89
CA SER A 13 51.31 -20.67 -3.68
C SER A 13 51.56 -20.61 -5.20
N GLY A 14 52.81 -20.43 -5.64
CA GLY A 14 53.15 -20.27 -7.06
C GLY A 14 52.64 -18.97 -7.70
N THR A 15 52.20 -17.99 -6.90
CA THR A 15 51.69 -16.68 -7.37
C THR A 15 52.30 -15.54 -6.56
N SER A 16 52.08 -14.29 -6.98
CA SER A 16 52.59 -13.09 -6.30
C SER A 16 51.86 -12.76 -4.99
N GLY A 17 50.74 -13.43 -4.67
CA GLY A 17 49.93 -13.15 -3.49
C GLY A 17 49.13 -11.84 -3.55
N HIS A 18 48.99 -11.23 -4.73
CA HIS A 18 48.16 -10.04 -4.92
C HIS A 18 46.66 -10.37 -4.79
N VAL A 19 45.93 -9.61 -3.96
CA VAL A 19 44.50 -9.83 -3.71
C VAL A 19 43.71 -8.58 -4.07
N GLN A 20 42.75 -8.72 -4.97
CA GLN A 20 41.85 -7.67 -5.43
C GLN A 20 40.44 -7.91 -4.89
N ALA A 21 39.71 -6.82 -4.60
CA ALA A 21 38.30 -6.92 -4.27
C ALA A 21 37.47 -7.23 -5.53
N SER A 22 36.54 -8.18 -5.44
CA SER A 22 35.62 -8.48 -6.54
C SER A 22 34.62 -7.33 -6.70
N LYS A 23 34.57 -6.74 -7.90
CA LYS A 23 33.61 -5.67 -8.26
C LYS A 23 32.22 -6.19 -8.63
N PHE A 24 32.10 -7.49 -8.90
CA PHE A 24 30.84 -8.13 -9.28
C PHE A 24 30.07 -8.71 -8.10
N LEU A 25 30.64 -8.65 -6.89
CA LEU A 25 29.96 -9.10 -5.69
C LEU A 25 28.85 -8.11 -5.34
N VAL A 26 27.60 -8.46 -5.68
CA VAL A 26 26.43 -7.69 -5.27
C VAL A 26 26.36 -7.75 -3.75
N LYS A 27 26.56 -6.60 -3.09
CA LYS A 27 26.43 -6.48 -1.64
C LYS A 27 25.00 -6.87 -1.27
N PRO A 28 24.76 -7.89 -0.42
CA PRO A 28 23.42 -8.18 0.05
C PRO A 28 22.89 -6.93 0.74
N ARG A 29 21.66 -6.53 0.40
CA ARG A 29 20.99 -5.41 1.07
C ARG A 29 20.95 -5.76 2.56
N ALA A 30 21.35 -4.81 3.41
CA ALA A 30 21.30 -5.01 4.85
C ALA A 30 19.89 -5.49 5.23
N SER A 31 19.79 -6.70 5.79
CA SER A 31 18.54 -7.14 6.40
C SER A 31 18.25 -6.18 7.53
N SER A 32 17.06 -5.60 7.53
CA SER A 32 16.57 -4.63 8.52
C SER A 32 16.44 -5.17 9.95
N SER A 33 17.11 -6.29 10.27
CA SER A 33 17.08 -6.97 11.57
C SER A 33 17.85 -6.25 12.68
N GLY A 34 18.30 -5.01 12.46
CA GLY A 34 19.00 -4.16 13.44
C GLY A 34 18.27 -2.87 13.80
N ALA A 35 17.01 -2.70 13.38
CA ALA A 35 16.23 -1.49 13.67
C ALA A 35 15.45 -1.60 14.99
N SER A 36 16.11 -1.88 16.12
CA SER A 36 15.49 -1.83 17.45
C SER A 36 15.32 -0.39 17.98
N GLY A 37 14.99 0.55 17.10
CA GLY A 37 14.93 1.98 17.41
C GLY A 37 14.56 2.90 16.24
N LEU A 38 14.36 2.35 15.04
CA LEU A 38 13.60 3.06 14.01
C LEU A 38 12.12 2.76 14.27
N PRO A 39 11.22 3.76 14.17
CA PRO A 39 9.79 3.44 14.19
C PRO A 39 9.57 2.35 13.13
N GLY A 40 9.06 1.19 13.56
CA GLY A 40 8.73 0.09 12.64
C GLY A 40 7.97 0.67 11.45
N PRO A 41 8.17 0.13 10.22
CA PRO A 41 7.90 0.83 8.96
C PRO A 41 6.65 1.65 9.16
N GLU A 42 6.81 2.97 9.31
CA GLU A 42 5.70 3.87 9.63
C GLU A 42 4.61 3.44 8.67
N MET A 43 3.59 2.76 9.18
CA MET A 43 2.54 2.25 8.33
C MET A 43 1.94 3.53 7.79
N TRP A 44 2.31 3.86 6.55
CA TRP A 44 2.00 5.15 5.96
C TRP A 44 0.53 5.39 6.25
N ARG A 45 0.19 6.49 6.91
CA ARG A 45 -1.23 6.68 7.24
C ARG A 45 -1.95 6.92 5.92
N PRO A 46 -3.07 6.23 5.63
CA PRO A 46 -3.89 6.59 4.48
C PRO A 46 -4.24 8.07 4.59
N ASN A 47 -3.98 8.83 3.53
CA ASN A 47 -4.44 10.21 3.47
C ASN A 47 -5.92 10.21 3.07
N LYS A 48 -6.77 10.75 3.94
CA LYS A 48 -8.22 10.80 3.73
C LYS A 48 -8.59 11.61 2.49
N ASP A 49 -7.89 12.71 2.25
CA ASP A 49 -8.16 13.61 1.13
C ASP A 49 -7.99 12.89 -0.23
N ILE A 50 -6.99 12.00 -0.31
CA ILE A 50 -6.73 11.23 -1.53
C ILE A 50 -7.81 10.17 -1.74
N LEU A 51 -8.25 9.48 -0.69
CA LEU A 51 -9.32 8.50 -0.77
C LEU A 51 -10.65 9.14 -1.19
N GLU A 52 -10.97 10.32 -0.63
CA GLU A 52 -12.17 11.08 -1.00
C GLU A 52 -12.11 11.60 -2.44
N HIS A 53 -10.94 12.08 -2.86
CA HIS A 53 -10.73 12.53 -4.23
C HIS A 53 -10.93 11.39 -5.23
N ASP A 54 -10.33 10.23 -4.99
CA ASP A 54 -10.47 9.06 -5.85
C ASP A 54 -11.93 8.58 -5.90
N ARG A 55 -12.64 8.63 -4.78
CA ARG A 55 -14.07 8.31 -4.72
C ARG A 55 -14.90 9.26 -5.60
N LYS A 56 -14.68 10.57 -5.49
CA LYS A 56 -15.36 11.58 -6.35
C LYS A 56 -15.01 11.38 -7.81
N ARG A 57 -13.73 11.15 -8.12
CA ARG A 57 -13.26 10.86 -9.47
C ARG A 57 -13.96 9.62 -10.05
N GLN A 58 -14.15 8.57 -9.27
CA GLN A 58 -14.83 7.36 -9.75
C GLN A 58 -16.30 7.61 -10.08
N VAL A 59 -16.99 8.45 -9.30
CA VAL A 59 -18.36 8.87 -9.60
C VAL A 59 -18.39 9.65 -10.91
N GLU A 60 -17.56 10.68 -11.06
CA GLU A 60 -17.50 11.51 -12.27
C GLU A 60 -17.13 10.68 -13.52
N LEU A 61 -16.21 9.72 -13.40
CA LEU A 61 -15.88 8.81 -14.50
C LEU A 61 -17.07 7.95 -14.92
N ARG A 62 -17.85 7.42 -13.98
CA ARG A 62 -19.06 6.64 -14.30
C ARG A 62 -20.09 7.50 -15.02
N LEU A 63 -20.27 8.75 -14.60
CA LEU A 63 -21.19 9.69 -15.25
C LEU A 63 -20.71 10.06 -16.66
N LEU A 64 -19.41 10.25 -16.85
CA LEU A 64 -18.83 10.52 -18.16
C LEU A 64 -19.09 9.35 -19.13
N VAL A 65 -18.80 8.11 -18.69
CA VAL A 65 -19.05 6.90 -19.50
C VAL A 65 -20.54 6.74 -19.82
N LEU A 66 -21.43 7.03 -18.86
CA LEU A 66 -22.88 7.01 -19.10
C LEU A 66 -23.30 8.05 -20.14
N ARG A 67 -22.78 9.26 -20.03
CA ARG A 67 -23.07 10.34 -20.98
C ARG A 67 -22.63 9.97 -22.39
N ASP A 68 -21.41 9.46 -22.55
CA ASP A 68 -20.88 9.03 -23.84
C ASP A 68 -21.74 7.91 -24.44
N ALA A 69 -22.12 6.92 -23.63
CA ALA A 69 -22.99 5.82 -24.07
C ALA A 69 -24.39 6.28 -24.49
N LEU A 70 -24.98 7.26 -23.81
CA LEU A 70 -26.28 7.84 -24.19
C LEU A 70 -26.16 8.71 -25.45
N GLY A 71 -25.04 9.41 -25.64
CA GLY A 71 -24.74 10.14 -26.86
C GLY A 71 -24.64 9.23 -28.08
N GLU A 72 -23.94 8.09 -27.95
CA GLU A 72 -23.86 7.07 -29.01
C GLU A 72 -25.21 6.44 -29.35
N GLN A 73 -26.11 6.33 -28.36
CA GLN A 73 -27.47 5.83 -28.53
C GLN A 73 -28.42 6.85 -29.19
N GLY A 74 -27.99 8.10 -29.38
CA GLY A 74 -28.74 9.14 -30.09
C GLY A 74 -29.83 9.82 -29.25
N TYR A 75 -29.71 9.82 -27.92
CA TYR A 75 -30.60 10.57 -27.05
C TYR A 75 -30.41 12.09 -27.21
N THR A 76 -31.44 12.86 -26.88
CA THR A 76 -31.36 14.32 -26.90
C THR A 76 -30.61 14.83 -25.66
N GLU A 77 -29.90 15.97 -25.77
CA GLU A 77 -29.07 16.48 -24.67
C GLU A 77 -29.86 16.68 -23.35
N GLY A 78 -31.14 17.07 -23.44
CA GLY A 78 -32.00 17.24 -22.26
C GLY A 78 -32.35 15.92 -21.56
N GLU A 79 -32.58 14.83 -22.30
CA GLU A 79 -32.82 13.50 -21.72
C GLU A 79 -31.53 12.91 -21.13
N ILE A 80 -30.39 13.24 -21.73
CA ILE A 80 -29.06 12.85 -21.24
C ILE A 80 -28.80 13.52 -19.88
N GLU A 81 -29.05 14.82 -19.75
CA GLU A 81 -28.88 15.56 -18.49
C GLU A 81 -29.75 14.98 -17.37
N GLU A 82 -31.04 14.71 -17.62
CA GLU A 82 -31.94 14.14 -16.62
C GLU A 82 -31.47 12.75 -16.13
N ARG A 83 -31.04 11.90 -17.06
CA ARG A 83 -30.53 10.56 -16.74
C ARG A 83 -29.18 10.59 -16.02
N VAL A 84 -28.29 11.50 -16.39
CA VAL A 84 -27.00 11.70 -15.73
C VAL A 84 -27.21 12.26 -14.31
N GLU A 85 -28.15 13.18 -14.11
CA GLU A 85 -28.48 13.69 -12.77
C GLU A 85 -29.07 12.62 -11.86
N ALA A 86 -29.95 11.77 -12.38
CA ALA A 86 -30.46 10.61 -11.64
C ALA A 86 -29.32 9.65 -11.27
N ALA A 87 -28.49 9.29 -12.25
CA ALA A 87 -27.34 8.42 -12.05
C ALA A 87 -26.30 9.01 -11.08
N ARG A 88 -26.16 10.34 -11.01
CA ARG A 88 -25.27 11.01 -10.04
C ARG A 88 -25.75 10.77 -8.62
N LYS A 89 -27.05 10.96 -8.35
CA LYS A 89 -27.64 10.72 -7.02
C LYS A 89 -27.45 9.26 -6.61
N ASP A 90 -27.73 8.33 -7.52
CA ASP A 90 -27.57 6.90 -7.24
C ASP A 90 -26.10 6.52 -7.00
N ALA A 91 -25.17 7.02 -7.83
CA ALA A 91 -23.75 6.75 -7.69
C ALA A 91 -23.14 7.37 -6.41
N GLU A 92 -23.62 8.52 -5.96
CA GLU A 92 -23.21 9.13 -4.69
C GLU A 92 -23.68 8.33 -3.48
N LEU A 93 -24.92 7.83 -3.52
CA LEU A 93 -25.50 6.95 -2.48
C LEU A 93 -24.75 5.62 -2.42
N GLU A 94 -24.52 4.97 -3.55
CA GLU A 94 -23.73 3.74 -3.66
C GLU A 94 -22.29 3.94 -3.15
N ALA A 95 -21.65 5.04 -3.52
CA ALA A 95 -20.32 5.35 -3.03
C ALA A 95 -20.31 5.62 -1.51
N ALA A 96 -21.40 6.14 -0.95
CA ALA A 96 -21.53 6.35 0.49
C ALA A 96 -21.71 5.05 1.25
N ALA A 97 -22.55 4.15 0.73
CA ALA A 97 -22.70 2.81 1.28
C ALA A 97 -21.39 2.01 1.24
N ALA A 98 -20.64 2.08 0.12
CA ALA A 98 -19.36 1.38 -0.02
C ALA A 98 -18.29 1.86 0.97
N ALA A 99 -18.34 3.13 1.39
CA ALA A 99 -17.42 3.67 2.39
C ALA A 99 -17.71 3.12 3.80
N GLU A 100 -18.97 2.88 4.13
CA GLU A 100 -19.40 2.26 5.40
C GLU A 100 -19.01 0.78 5.46
N GLU A 101 -19.19 0.03 4.37
CA GLU A 101 -18.85 -1.40 4.36
C GLU A 101 -17.35 -1.69 4.31
N GLY A 102 -16.50 -0.67 4.21
CA GLY A 102 -15.04 -0.84 4.06
C GLY A 102 -14.67 -1.70 2.85
N ARG A 103 -15.58 -1.82 1.88
CA ARG A 103 -15.46 -2.73 0.76
C ARG A 103 -14.45 -2.13 -0.22
N PRO A 104 -13.34 -2.83 -0.52
CA PRO A 104 -12.40 -2.35 -1.51
C PRO A 104 -13.11 -2.19 -2.87
N PRO A 105 -12.62 -1.30 -3.76
CA PRO A 105 -13.15 -1.17 -5.10
C PRO A 105 -13.22 -2.55 -5.80
N LEU A 106 -14.27 -2.74 -6.60
CA LEU A 106 -14.66 -4.03 -7.19
C LEU A 106 -13.46 -4.76 -7.83
N PRO A 107 -13.32 -6.09 -7.62
CA PRO A 107 -12.21 -6.86 -8.16
C PRO A 107 -12.42 -7.03 -9.68
N GLY A 108 -11.70 -6.24 -10.47
CA GLY A 108 -11.78 -6.25 -11.93
C GLY A 108 -10.98 -5.13 -12.59
N GLU A 109 -10.89 -3.98 -11.94
CA GLU A 109 -9.83 -3.00 -12.18
C GLU A 109 -8.68 -3.38 -11.25
N GLY A 110 -7.62 -4.00 -11.79
CA GLY A 110 -6.42 -4.27 -11.00
C GLY A 110 -6.02 -2.98 -10.29
N LEU A 111 -5.77 -3.04 -8.97
CA LEU A 111 -5.24 -1.92 -8.19
C LEU A 111 -4.07 -1.35 -8.99
N ALA A 112 -4.32 -0.27 -9.72
CA ALA A 112 -3.32 0.31 -10.58
C ALA A 112 -2.12 0.64 -9.70
N ASP A 113 -0.90 0.50 -10.21
CA ASP A 113 0.34 0.74 -9.47
C ASP A 113 0.37 2.13 -8.76
N THR A 114 -0.55 3.02 -9.08
CA THR A 114 -0.79 4.34 -8.48
C THR A 114 -1.60 4.35 -7.17
N GLN A 115 -2.37 3.31 -6.82
CA GLN A 115 -3.31 3.32 -5.69
C GLN A 115 -2.69 2.90 -4.35
N SER A 116 -1.54 3.51 -4.00
CA SER A 116 -0.81 3.18 -2.76
C SER A 116 -1.63 3.43 -1.49
N HIS A 117 -2.44 4.49 -1.45
CA HIS A 117 -3.25 4.82 -0.25
C HIS A 117 -4.41 3.84 -0.02
N HIS A 118 -5.03 3.31 -1.08
CA HIS A 118 -6.06 2.27 -0.98
C HIS A 118 -5.49 0.96 -0.44
N VAL A 119 -4.31 0.55 -0.94
CA VAL A 119 -3.61 -0.64 -0.44
C VAL A 119 -3.28 -0.52 1.04
N VAL A 120 -2.82 0.66 1.45
CA VAL A 120 -2.51 0.94 2.86
C VAL A 120 -3.77 0.95 3.72
N ALA A 121 -4.86 1.59 3.28
CA ALA A 121 -6.13 1.60 3.99
C ALA A 121 -6.69 0.18 4.17
N TRP A 122 -6.63 -0.63 3.10
CA TRP A 122 -7.02 -2.02 3.13
C TRP A 122 -6.17 -2.83 4.12
N LYS A 123 -4.84 -2.72 4.07
CA LYS A 123 -3.94 -3.40 5.01
C LYS A 123 -4.19 -2.99 6.46
N LYS A 124 -4.52 -1.71 6.70
CA LYS A 124 -4.88 -1.21 8.03
C LYS A 124 -6.16 -1.91 8.54
N ASN A 125 -7.22 -1.95 7.73
CA ASN A 125 -8.47 -2.62 8.09
C ASN A 125 -8.25 -4.11 8.36
N GLN A 126 -7.47 -4.80 7.52
CA GLN A 126 -7.11 -6.21 7.73
C GLN A 126 -6.40 -6.44 9.07
N LEU A 127 -5.46 -5.56 9.41
CA LEU A 127 -4.74 -5.64 10.69
C LEU A 127 -5.63 -5.30 11.88
N GLU A 128 -6.59 -4.40 11.74
CA GLU A 128 -7.60 -4.11 12.76
C GLU A 128 -8.50 -5.33 13.00
N THR A 129 -8.97 -6.00 11.95
CA THR A 129 -9.72 -7.26 12.06
C THR A 129 -8.91 -8.36 12.74
N LEU A 130 -7.63 -8.53 12.36
CA LEU A 130 -6.75 -9.51 12.98
C LEU A 130 -6.46 -9.19 14.45
N ARG A 131 -6.27 -7.91 14.80
CA ARG A 131 -6.09 -7.47 16.19
C ARG A 131 -7.33 -7.81 17.03
N ALA A 132 -8.52 -7.50 16.52
CA ALA A 132 -9.78 -7.83 17.19
C ALA A 132 -9.94 -9.34 17.39
N ALA A 133 -9.65 -10.15 16.36
CA ALA A 133 -9.72 -11.61 16.46
C ALA A 133 -8.73 -12.19 17.49
N LEU A 134 -7.52 -11.63 17.56
CA LEU A 134 -6.49 -12.03 18.52
C LEU A 134 -6.71 -11.41 19.91
N ARG A 135 -7.79 -10.63 20.10
CA ARG A 135 -8.08 -9.87 21.33
C ARG A 135 -6.93 -8.97 21.78
N LEU A 136 -6.13 -8.50 20.82
CA LEU A 136 -5.03 -7.57 21.08
C LEU A 136 -5.62 -6.15 21.12
N ASP A 137 -6.41 -5.89 22.15
CA ASP A 137 -6.93 -4.56 22.42
C ASP A 137 -5.82 -3.70 23.04
N ALA A 138 -5.93 -2.38 22.90
CA ALA A 138 -4.89 -1.44 23.32
C ALA A 138 -4.43 -1.60 24.79
N GLU A 139 -5.27 -2.21 25.63
CA GLU A 139 -4.98 -2.51 27.04
C GLU A 139 -3.86 -3.54 27.24
N ASP A 140 -3.70 -4.51 26.33
CA ASP A 140 -2.66 -5.55 26.45
C ASP A 140 -1.25 -5.00 26.16
N VAL A 141 -1.17 -3.97 25.30
CA VAL A 141 0.07 -3.24 25.04
C VAL A 141 0.49 -2.43 26.28
N GLN A 142 -0.47 -1.86 27.02
CA GLN A 142 -0.20 -1.14 28.26
C GLN A 142 0.22 -2.07 29.41
N LYS A 143 -0.42 -3.24 29.59
CA LYS A 143 -0.04 -4.21 30.63
C LYS A 143 1.37 -4.78 30.45
N LYS A 144 1.78 -5.04 29.20
CA LYS A 144 3.12 -5.59 28.90
C LYS A 144 4.24 -4.53 29.02
N GLY A 145 3.91 -3.25 28.82
CA GLY A 145 4.82 -2.13 29.10
C GLY A 145 5.06 -1.92 30.60
N MET A 146 4.04 -2.12 31.44
CA MET A 146 4.13 -1.95 32.89
C MET A 146 4.97 -3.04 33.60
N GLN A 147 4.96 -4.27 33.10
CA GLN A 147 5.72 -5.39 33.69
C GLN A 147 7.23 -5.35 33.42
N LYS A 148 7.70 -4.54 32.46
CA LYS A 148 9.12 -4.47 32.11
C LYS A 148 9.90 -3.38 32.87
N GLY A 149 9.25 -2.74 33.84
CA GLY A 149 9.79 -1.66 34.67
C GLY A 149 9.94 -1.99 36.16
N MET A 150 9.82 -3.27 36.56
CA MET A 150 10.19 -3.76 37.90
C MET A 150 11.39 -4.70 37.81
#